data_AF-A0A7S3N456-F1
#
_entry.id   AF-A0A7S3N456-F1
#
_cell.length_a   1.000
_cell.length_b   1.000
_cell.length_c   1.000
_cell.angle_alpha   90.00
_cell.angle_beta   90.00
_cell.angle_gamma   90.00
#
_symmetry.space_group_name_H-M   'P 1'
#
loop_
_entity.id
_entity.type
_entity.pdbx_description
1 polymer ?
#
loop_
_entity_poly.entity_id
_entity_poly.type
_entity_poly.pdbx_seq_one_letter_code
_entity_poly.pdbx_strand_id
1 'polypeptide(L)'
;MFDTGSPMVYFLSDKCDKQLCPQEYKFAQSNSGTFKGNSDGSKEPLAHCYGQGCVSGAVSKDNVCFTEGDDKSCLATTFLSVDEATDIDKDKFSGIVGLGPKSDVARMPAFIEQVADLGGVGGGQEIQ
;
A
#
# COMPACT_ATOMS: atom_id res chain seq x y z
N MET A 1 -7.89 6.10 -1.43
CA MET A 1 -8.26 7.21 -0.52
C MET A 1 -7.02 7.62 0.26
N PHE A 2 -6.85 8.90 0.60
CA PHE A 2 -5.81 9.33 1.54
C PHE A 2 -6.37 9.32 2.96
N ASP A 3 -5.64 8.74 3.91
CA ASP A 3 -6.03 8.67 5.32
C ASP A 3 -4.93 9.22 6.21
N THR A 4 -5.20 10.30 6.93
CA THR A 4 -4.23 10.93 7.84
C THR A 4 -4.15 10.24 9.20
N GLY A 5 -5.10 9.36 9.52
CA GLY A 5 -5.14 8.60 10.77
C GLY A 5 -4.30 7.33 10.74
N SER A 6 -3.84 6.90 9.56
CA SER A 6 -3.08 5.66 9.39
C SER A 6 -1.76 5.84 8.65
N PRO A 7 -0.74 5.04 8.98
CA PRO A 7 0.59 5.15 8.37
C PRO A 7 0.76 4.31 7.11
N MET A 8 -0.06 3.27 6.92
CA MET A 8 0.18 2.23 5.93
C MET A 8 -0.51 2.48 4.59
N VAL A 9 0.07 1.89 3.53
CA VAL A 9 -0.57 1.78 2.22
C VAL A 9 -1.13 0.38 2.04
N TYR A 10 -2.34 0.27 1.50
CA TYR A 10 -2.86 -1.00 1.01
C TYR A 10 -3.63 -0.84 -0.30
N PHE A 11 -3.64 -1.91 -1.08
CA PHE A 11 -4.44 -2.02 -2.30
C PHE A 11 -5.12 -3.38 -2.33
N LEU A 12 -6.40 -3.40 -2.72
CA LEU A 12 -7.11 -4.63 -3.01
C LEU A 12 -6.46 -5.32 -4.20
N SER A 13 -6.09 -6.58 -4.02
CA SER A 13 -5.47 -7.39 -5.07
C SER A 13 -6.54 -8.06 -5.94
N ASP A 14 -6.14 -8.48 -7.13
CA ASP A 14 -6.92 -9.33 -8.02
C ASP A 14 -7.21 -10.73 -7.46
N LYS A 15 -6.57 -11.13 -6.35
CA LYS A 15 -6.90 -12.36 -5.62
C LYS A 15 -8.08 -12.20 -4.66
N CYS A 16 -8.41 -10.97 -4.25
CA CYS A 16 -9.59 -10.77 -3.44
C CYS A 16 -10.85 -10.95 -4.28
N ASP A 17 -11.68 -11.93 -3.94
CA ASP A 17 -12.92 -12.22 -4.67
C ASP A 17 -13.94 -11.07 -4.59
N LYS A 18 -14.90 -11.00 -5.53
CA LYS A 18 -15.95 -9.97 -5.55
C LYS A 18 -16.90 -10.01 -4.35
N GLN A 19 -17.03 -11.15 -3.67
CA GLN A 19 -17.83 -11.29 -2.46
C GLN A 19 -17.17 -10.61 -1.27
N LEU A 20 -15.84 -10.66 -1.17
CA LEU A 20 -15.06 -10.06 -0.08
C LEU A 20 -14.64 -8.62 -0.39
N CYS A 21 -14.32 -8.35 -1.65
CA CYS A 21 -13.89 -7.07 -2.17
C CYS A 21 -14.74 -6.70 -3.40
N PRO A 22 -15.90 -6.05 -3.23
CA PRO A 22 -16.80 -5.73 -4.34
C PRO A 22 -16.29 -4.61 -5.25
N GLN A 23 -15.21 -3.91 -4.88
CA GLN A 23 -14.63 -2.82 -5.64
C GLN A 23 -14.16 -3.27 -7.02
N GLU A 24 -14.46 -2.46 -8.04
CA GLU A 24 -14.20 -2.80 -9.44
C GLU A 24 -12.71 -2.83 -9.77
N TYR A 25 -11.98 -1.79 -9.36
CA TYR A 25 -10.56 -1.67 -9.65
C TYR A 25 -9.74 -2.43 -8.60
N LYS A 26 -8.85 -3.31 -9.04
CA LYS A 26 -7.96 -4.07 -8.17
C LYS A 26 -6.57 -4.09 -8.78
N PHE A 27 -5.57 -4.15 -7.92
CA PHE A 27 -4.19 -4.28 -8.34
C PHE A 27 -3.94 -5.70 -8.85
N ALA A 28 -3.67 -5.82 -10.15
CA ALA A 28 -3.38 -7.10 -10.78
C ALA A 28 -1.90 -7.46 -10.63
N GLN A 29 -1.58 -8.31 -9.66
CA GLN A 29 -0.19 -8.63 -9.30
C GLN A 29 0.59 -9.20 -10.49
N SER A 30 -0.07 -9.99 -11.34
CA SER A 30 0.56 -10.62 -12.52
C SER A 30 0.92 -9.64 -13.63
N ASN A 31 0.38 -8.43 -13.61
CA ASN A 31 0.56 -7.44 -14.67
C ASN A 31 1.75 -6.51 -14.42
N SER A 32 2.39 -6.61 -13.26
CA SER A 32 3.56 -5.80 -12.92
C SER A 32 4.84 -6.63 -12.96
N GLY A 33 5.80 -6.20 -13.78
CA GLY A 33 7.13 -6.81 -13.84
C GLY A 33 8.03 -6.46 -12.65
N THR A 34 7.63 -5.48 -11.82
CA THR A 34 8.39 -5.02 -10.65
C THR A 34 7.83 -5.51 -9.33
N PHE A 35 6.67 -6.17 -9.37
CA PHE A 35 5.99 -6.70 -8.18
C PHE A 35 6.83 -7.74 -7.45
N LYS A 36 6.90 -7.60 -6.13
CA LYS A 36 7.51 -8.54 -5.21
C LYS A 36 6.55 -8.80 -4.04
N GLY A 37 5.89 -9.96 -4.06
CA GLY A 37 5.10 -10.43 -2.93
C GLY A 37 5.98 -10.92 -1.77
N ASN A 38 5.44 -10.92 -0.55
CA ASN A 38 6.14 -11.34 0.68
C ASN A 38 7.49 -10.63 0.87
N SER A 39 7.51 -9.31 0.63
CA SER A 39 8.73 -8.50 0.63
C SER A 39 9.36 -8.37 2.02
N ASP A 40 8.63 -8.72 3.07
CA ASP A 40 9.09 -8.79 4.46
C ASP A 40 9.66 -10.16 4.85
N GLY A 41 9.70 -11.12 3.92
CA GLY A 41 10.22 -12.48 4.14
C GLY A 41 9.27 -13.42 4.89
N SER A 42 8.05 -12.98 5.22
CA SER A 42 7.05 -13.79 5.89
C SER A 42 6.03 -14.34 4.90
N LYS A 43 5.59 -15.58 5.11
CA LYS A 43 4.48 -16.20 4.36
C LYS A 43 3.13 -16.00 5.04
N GLU A 44 3.15 -15.55 6.30
CA GLU A 44 1.94 -15.32 7.07
C GLU A 44 1.29 -13.99 6.64
N PRO A 45 -0.01 -13.98 6.32
CA PRO A 45 -0.70 -12.76 5.97
C PRO A 45 -0.66 -11.77 7.14
N LEU A 46 -0.59 -10.48 6.80
CA LEU A 46 -0.73 -9.39 7.74
C LEU A 46 -2.19 -8.93 7.71
N ALA A 47 -2.85 -8.99 8.86
CA ALA A 47 -4.18 -8.44 9.05
C ALA A 47 -4.11 -7.06 9.75
N HIS A 48 -4.96 -6.14 9.33
CA HIS A 48 -5.10 -4.82 9.95
C HIS A 48 -6.53 -4.30 9.83
N CYS A 49 -7.00 -3.59 10.85
CA CYS A 49 -8.37 -3.06 10.90
C CYS A 49 -8.39 -1.53 10.93
N TYR A 50 -9.25 -0.96 10.11
CA TYR A 50 -9.52 0.47 9.99
C TYR A 50 -10.96 0.75 10.38
N GLY A 51 -11.16 1.42 11.52
CA GLY A 51 -12.51 1.69 12.02
C GLY A 51 -13.30 0.40 12.24
N GLN A 52 -14.28 0.14 11.36
CA GLN A 52 -15.09 -1.10 11.39
C GLN A 52 -14.60 -2.18 10.42
N GLY A 53 -13.86 -1.81 9.37
CA GLY A 53 -13.41 -2.76 8.34
C GLY A 53 -12.06 -3.38 8.69
N CYS A 54 -11.86 -4.64 8.29
CA CYS A 54 -10.56 -5.31 8.41
C CYS A 54 -10.10 -5.84 7.05
N VAL A 55 -8.80 -5.74 6.80
CA VAL A 55 -8.13 -6.21 5.59
C VAL A 55 -7.01 -7.18 5.96
N SER A 56 -6.77 -8.18 5.11
CA SER A 56 -5.71 -9.17 5.28
C SER A 56 -5.04 -9.47 3.95
N GLY A 57 -3.72 -9.66 3.96
CA GLY A 57 -2.99 -9.99 2.74
C GLY A 57 -1.48 -10.04 2.92
N ALA A 58 -0.75 -9.98 1.80
CA ALA A 58 0.69 -10.10 1.80
C ALA A 58 1.38 -8.73 1.81
N VAL A 59 2.36 -8.55 2.69
CA VAL A 59 3.28 -7.41 2.61
C VAL A 59 4.07 -7.53 1.31
N SER A 60 3.92 -6.54 0.45
CA SER A 60 4.37 -6.58 -0.93
C SER A 60 5.13 -5.30 -1.26
N LYS A 61 5.93 -5.34 -2.31
CA LYS A 61 6.65 -4.17 -2.82
C LYS A 61 6.45 -4.04 -4.32
N ASP A 62 6.11 -2.84 -4.77
CA ASP A 62 6.01 -2.51 -6.18
C ASP A 62 6.13 -1.00 -6.41
N ASN A 63 6.18 -0.58 -7.67
CA ASN A 63 6.14 0.83 -8.04
C ASN A 63 4.71 1.36 -7.98
N VAL A 64 4.51 2.43 -7.20
CA VAL A 64 3.25 3.18 -7.13
C VAL A 64 3.46 4.53 -7.82
N CYS A 65 2.71 4.77 -8.88
CA CYS A 65 2.81 5.99 -9.68
C CYS A 65 1.60 6.91 -9.43
N PHE A 66 1.85 8.19 -9.19
CA PHE A 66 0.80 9.18 -8.94
C PHE A 66 0.39 9.96 -10.19
N THR A 67 1.17 9.87 -11.26
CA THR A 67 0.87 10.46 -12.57
C THR A 67 1.00 9.39 -13.64
N GLU A 68 -0.02 9.28 -14.51
CA GLU A 68 0.01 8.33 -15.63
C GLU A 68 1.04 8.74 -16.68
N GLY A 69 1.86 7.79 -17.14
CA GLY A 69 2.86 8.02 -18.19
C GLY A 69 4.12 8.79 -17.76
N ASP A 70 4.29 9.07 -16.46
CA ASP A 70 5.49 9.70 -15.92
C ASP A 70 6.18 8.79 -14.89
N ASP A 71 7.20 8.07 -15.36
CA ASP A 71 8.01 7.17 -14.52
C ASP A 71 8.71 7.89 -13.36
N LYS A 72 8.91 9.21 -13.45
CA LYS A 72 9.50 10.00 -12.35
C LYS A 72 8.53 10.20 -11.19
N SER A 73 7.24 10.01 -11.43
CA SER A 73 6.19 10.06 -10.40
C SER A 73 5.97 8.73 -9.69
N CYS A 74 6.77 7.71 -10.03
CA CYS A 74 6.68 6.37 -9.47
C CYS A 74 7.65 6.19 -8.30
N LEU A 75 7.17 5.55 -7.24
CA LEU A 75 7.92 5.29 -6.02
C LEU A 75 7.87 3.79 -5.70
N ALA A 76 9.05 3.19 -5.50
CA ALA A 76 9.14 1.81 -5.06
C ALA A 76 8.65 1.69 -3.61
N THR A 77 7.41 1.25 -3.44
CA THR A 77 6.65 1.33 -2.19
C THR A 77 6.35 -0.07 -1.66
N THR A 78 6.56 -0.26 -0.38
CA THR A 78 6.05 -1.39 0.40
C THR A 78 4.61 -1.10 0.83
N PHE A 79 3.69 -2.00 0.50
CA PHE A 79 2.26 -1.89 0.78
C PHE A 79 1.67 -3.26 1.13
N LEU A 80 0.48 -3.26 1.72
CA LEU A 80 -0.30 -4.49 1.92
C LEU A 80 -1.11 -4.79 0.65
N SER A 81 -0.80 -5.89 -0.02
CA SER A 81 -1.63 -6.41 -1.12
C SER A 81 -2.72 -7.29 -0.52
N VAL A 82 -3.94 -6.75 -0.48
CA VAL A 82 -5.07 -7.30 0.27
C VAL A 82 -5.77 -8.39 -0.55
N ASP A 83 -5.80 -9.60 0.01
CA ASP A 83 -6.44 -10.76 -0.59
C ASP A 83 -7.81 -11.04 0.06
N GLU A 84 -8.06 -10.53 1.27
CA GLU A 84 -9.34 -10.67 1.97
C GLU A 84 -9.71 -9.39 2.70
N ALA A 85 -11.00 -9.07 2.74
CA ALA A 85 -11.51 -7.93 3.49
C ALA A 85 -12.91 -8.20 4.06
N THR A 86 -13.25 -7.48 5.12
CA THR A 86 -14.54 -7.55 5.82
C THR A 86 -15.02 -6.13 6.14
N ASP A 87 -16.34 -5.91 6.04
CA ASP A 87 -17.00 -4.63 6.33
C ASP A 87 -16.45 -3.42 5.55
N ILE A 88 -15.97 -3.67 4.31
CA ILE A 88 -15.54 -2.64 3.34
C ILE A 88 -16.50 -2.52 2.15
N ASP A 89 -17.67 -3.17 2.20
CA ASP A 89 -18.63 -3.28 1.10
C ASP A 89 -19.18 -1.94 0.60
N LYS A 90 -19.22 -0.95 1.51
CA LYS A 90 -19.69 0.41 1.22
C LYS A 90 -18.59 1.33 0.70
N ASP A 91 -17.35 0.89 0.72
CA ASP A 91 -16.21 1.70 0.31
C ASP A 91 -16.15 1.80 -1.21
N LYS A 92 -16.08 3.03 -1.72
CA LYS A 92 -15.92 3.33 -3.15
C LYS A 92 -14.46 3.30 -3.63
N PHE A 93 -13.52 3.04 -2.74
CA PHE A 93 -12.08 3.08 -3.01
C PHE A 93 -11.47 1.69 -2.89
N SER A 94 -10.48 1.39 -3.72
CA SER A 94 -9.82 0.08 -3.77
C SER A 94 -8.52 0.00 -2.95
N GLY A 95 -8.31 0.97 -2.07
CA GLY A 95 -7.08 1.08 -1.33
C GLY A 95 -6.96 2.40 -0.58
N ILE A 96 -6.04 2.42 0.37
CA ILE A 96 -5.72 3.58 1.18
C ILE A 96 -4.22 3.87 1.05
N VAL A 97 -3.90 5.17 0.99
CA VAL A 97 -2.54 5.69 1.18
C VAL A 97 -2.55 6.43 2.52
N GLY A 98 -1.96 5.80 3.52
CA GLY A 98 -1.80 6.38 4.84
C GLY A 98 -0.80 7.54 4.84
N LEU A 99 -1.14 8.63 5.51
CA LEU A 99 -0.31 9.83 5.68
C LEU A 99 0.08 10.04 7.15
N GLY A 100 -0.20 9.06 8.00
CA GLY A 100 0.27 9.00 9.37
C GLY A 100 1.81 8.96 9.41
N PRO A 101 2.44 9.70 10.33
CA PRO A 101 3.88 9.96 10.28
C PRO A 101 4.75 8.77 10.67
N LYS A 102 4.19 7.78 11.37
CA LYS A 102 4.95 6.65 11.92
C LYS A 102 4.09 5.40 11.94
N SER A 103 4.68 4.29 11.52
CA SER A 103 4.02 3.00 11.60
C SER A 103 4.13 2.37 12.98
N ASP A 104 3.03 1.83 13.47
CA ASP A 104 2.94 0.95 14.63
C ASP A 104 2.97 -0.54 14.24
N VAL A 105 2.97 -0.85 12.93
CA VAL A 105 3.03 -2.21 12.40
C VAL A 105 4.47 -2.54 12.02
N ALA A 106 5.12 -3.39 12.83
CA ALA A 106 6.54 -3.71 12.70
C ALA A 106 6.97 -4.21 11.29
N ARG A 107 6.06 -4.86 10.56
CA ARG A 107 6.31 -5.43 9.23
C ARG A 107 6.06 -4.44 8.08
N MET A 108 5.59 -3.22 8.36
CA MET A 108 5.10 -2.27 7.37
C MET A 108 5.60 -0.86 7.71
N PRO A 109 6.50 -0.25 6.92
CA PRO A 109 6.91 1.14 7.13
C PRO A 109 5.78 2.12 6.80
N ALA A 110 5.78 3.30 7.44
CA ALA A 110 4.82 4.34 7.07
C ALA A 110 5.11 4.85 5.66
N PHE A 111 4.08 5.23 4.90
CA PHE A 111 4.28 5.76 3.55
C PHE A 111 5.20 7.00 3.55
N ILE A 112 5.04 7.89 4.53
CA ILE A 112 5.85 9.10 4.66
C ILE A 112 7.32 8.78 4.91
N GLU A 113 7.62 7.73 5.70
CA GLU A 113 8.99 7.26 5.91
C GLU A 113 9.60 6.77 4.59
N GLN A 114 8.83 6.01 3.81
CA GLN A 114 9.26 5.52 2.50
C GLN A 114 9.55 6.65 1.49
N VAL A 115 8.75 7.72 1.50
CA VAL A 115 8.99 8.91 0.66
C VAL A 115 10.21 9.69 1.13
N ALA A 116 10.40 9.82 2.44
CA ALA A 116 11.54 10.53 3.03
C ALA A 116 12.87 9.81 2.71
N ASP A 117 12.90 8.48 2.81
CA ASP A 117 14.08 7.66 2.49
C ASP A 117 14.54 7.78 1.03
N LEU A 118 13.61 8.13 0.12
CA LEU A 118 13.89 8.37 -1.29
C LEU A 118 14.37 9.81 -1.56
N GLY A 119 14.55 10.64 -0.53
CA GLY A 119 14.96 12.04 -0.64
C GLY A 119 13.83 12.98 -1.06
N GLY A 120 12.58 12.54 -0.99
CA GLY A 120 11.40 13.28 -1.46
C GLY A 120 11.04 14.51 -0.61
N VAL A 121 11.48 14.59 0.64
CA VAL A 121 11.24 15.74 1.54
C VAL A 121 12.44 15.91 2.48
N GLY A 122 13.12 17.05 2.41
CA GLY A 122 14.20 17.40 3.36
C GLY A 122 15.64 17.08 2.91
N GLY A 123 15.90 16.92 1.61
CA GLY A 123 17.25 16.80 1.08
C GLY A 123 18.05 18.08 1.32
N GLY A 124 18.89 18.10 2.35
CA GLY A 124 19.99 19.04 2.44
C GLY A 124 20.88 18.84 1.21
N GLN A 125 20.84 19.78 0.29
CA GLN A 125 21.95 19.97 -0.64
C GLN A 125 23.16 20.37 0.22
N GLU A 126 24.00 19.40 0.59
CA GLU A 126 25.41 19.73 0.82
C GLU A 126 25.98 20.11 -0.54
N ILE A 127 26.16 21.42 -0.70
CA ILE A 127 26.89 22.04 -1.79
C ILE A 127 28.35 21.60 -1.60
N GLN A 128 28.86 20.74 -2.48
CA GLN A 128 30.31 20.59 -2.67
C GLN A 128 30.83 21.67 -3.61
#